data_AF-A0A535C6Q7-F1
#
_entry.id   AF-A0A535C6Q7-F1
#
_cell.length_a   1.000
_cell.length_b   1.000
_cell.length_c   1.000
_cell.angle_alpha   90.00
_cell.angle_beta   90.00
_cell.angle_gamma   90.00
#
_symmetry.space_group_name_H-M   'P 1'
#
loop_
_entity.id
_entity.type
_entity.pdbx_description
1 polymer ?
#
loop_
_entity_poly.entity_id
_entity_poly.type
_entity_poly.pdbx_seq_one_letter_code
_entity_poly.pdbx_strand_id
1 'polypeptide(L)'
;LVEALRDQLGKGSLYSLPCPDTVFLAEEMVRRFAPIEQLRFCNSGTEATMDALRLARAHVGRDKIVKIEGSYHGHHDTVLISTKPSREAAGPADRPNSVPASKGIPSDVKNNTIIAPFNDAEALDHILTEHEGEVAAVITEPVLMNVGIVLPEEGYLKSLREVTRRHDVLLIFDEVKTGVTVAPGGITELYPVEPDLICLAKSIGGGMPIGAFGGRTDVMRHINHEEVVHLGTFNGNPMSMRAGLVTLTQIFTLEAHAHATDLSKQLAEGYVGIIEEYDM
;
A
#
# COMPACT_ATOMS: atom_id res chain seq x y z
N LEU A 1 -7.13 -9.76 22.18
CA LEU A 1 -5.79 -9.83 21.53
C LEU A 1 -4.71 -10.39 22.45
N VAL A 2 -4.41 -9.77 23.61
CA VAL A 2 -3.35 -10.24 24.52
C VAL A 2 -3.50 -11.72 24.90
N GLU A 3 -4.71 -12.15 25.25
CA GLU A 3 -4.99 -13.55 25.57
C GLU A 3 -4.72 -14.49 24.39
N ALA A 4 -5.18 -14.14 23.19
CA ALA A 4 -4.93 -14.93 21.98
C ALA A 4 -3.43 -15.04 21.65
N LEU A 5 -2.66 -13.98 21.89
CA LEU A 5 -1.20 -13.99 21.73
C LEU A 5 -0.51 -14.85 22.80
N ARG A 6 -0.98 -14.83 24.05
CA ARG A 6 -0.45 -15.70 25.12
C ARG A 6 -0.70 -17.17 24.83
N ASP A 7 -1.90 -17.52 24.39
CA ASP A 7 -2.24 -18.89 23.96
C ASP A 7 -1.36 -19.34 22.78
N GLN A 8 -1.21 -18.49 21.77
CA GLN A 8 -0.35 -18.80 20.63
C GLN A 8 1.12 -18.95 21.05
N LEU A 9 1.62 -18.09 21.94
CA LEU A 9 2.99 -18.20 22.45
C LEU A 9 3.23 -19.52 23.18
N GLY A 10 2.23 -20.05 23.90
CA GLY A 10 2.28 -21.37 24.52
C GLY A 10 2.40 -22.54 23.53
N LYS A 11 2.02 -22.33 22.26
CA LYS A 11 2.12 -23.29 21.15
C LYS A 11 3.39 -23.11 20.31
N GLY A 12 4.06 -21.96 20.46
CA GLY A 12 5.26 -21.57 19.74
C GLY A 12 5.05 -20.38 18.80
N SER A 13 6.15 -19.70 18.47
CA SER A 13 6.13 -18.44 17.71
C SER A 13 6.62 -18.55 16.27
N LEU A 14 7.28 -19.65 15.90
CA LEU A 14 7.77 -19.92 14.55
C LEU A 14 7.88 -21.44 14.34
N TYR A 15 7.28 -21.93 13.25
CA TYR A 15 7.30 -23.37 12.93
C TYR A 15 8.17 -23.72 11.73
N SER A 16 8.59 -22.74 10.91
CA SER A 16 9.21 -22.96 9.59
C SER A 16 8.37 -23.85 8.66
N LEU A 17 7.06 -23.91 8.91
CA LEU A 17 6.04 -24.67 8.18
C LEU A 17 4.76 -23.83 8.17
N PRO A 18 3.87 -24.02 7.17
CA PRO A 18 2.56 -23.37 7.16
C PRO A 18 1.75 -23.68 8.42
N CYS A 19 0.96 -22.71 8.89
CA CYS A 19 0.03 -22.89 10.00
C CYS A 19 -1.43 -22.58 9.57
N PRO A 20 -2.44 -23.17 10.21
CA PRO A 20 -3.85 -22.93 9.85
C PRO A 20 -4.24 -21.45 9.85
N ASP A 21 -3.77 -20.69 10.84
CA ASP A 21 -4.06 -19.25 10.97
C ASP A 21 -3.57 -18.44 9.75
N THR A 22 -2.55 -18.90 9.03
CA THR A 22 -2.12 -18.29 7.76
C THR A 22 -3.23 -18.35 6.72
N VAL A 23 -3.90 -19.49 6.59
CA VAL A 23 -5.00 -19.70 5.63
C VAL A 23 -6.22 -18.89 6.06
N PHE A 24 -6.61 -18.98 7.33
CA PHE A 24 -7.78 -18.25 7.85
C PHE A 24 -7.63 -16.73 7.74
N LEU A 25 -6.43 -16.20 8.02
CA LEU A 25 -6.17 -14.78 7.84
C LEU A 25 -6.19 -14.40 6.36
N ALA A 26 -5.60 -15.20 5.47
CA ALA A 26 -5.61 -14.94 4.03
C ALA A 26 -7.05 -14.91 3.46
N GLU A 27 -7.89 -15.87 3.86
CA GLU A 27 -9.31 -15.92 3.46
C GLU A 27 -10.06 -14.67 3.95
N GLU A 28 -9.85 -14.26 5.19
CA GLU A 28 -10.48 -13.06 5.75
C GLU A 28 -10.03 -11.78 5.05
N MET A 29 -8.75 -11.69 4.67
CA MET A 29 -8.21 -10.55 3.92
C MET A 29 -8.75 -10.51 2.49
N VAL A 30 -8.77 -11.64 1.77
CA VAL A 30 -9.37 -11.74 0.42
C VAL A 30 -10.86 -11.35 0.46
N ARG A 31 -11.59 -11.79 1.49
CA ARG A 31 -13.00 -11.44 1.67
C ARG A 31 -13.22 -9.94 1.89
N ARG A 32 -12.31 -9.26 2.59
CA ARG A 32 -12.45 -7.83 2.94
C ARG A 32 -12.01 -6.89 1.83
N PHE A 33 -10.82 -7.12 1.30
CA PHE A 33 -10.15 -6.17 0.41
C PHE A 33 -10.42 -6.54 -1.05
N ALA A 34 -11.61 -6.25 -1.56
CA ALA A 34 -11.88 -6.41 -2.98
C ALA A 34 -11.07 -5.39 -3.81
N PRO A 35 -10.51 -5.77 -4.98
CA PRO A 35 -10.68 -7.03 -5.72
C PRO A 35 -9.53 -8.05 -5.52
N ILE A 36 -8.86 -8.11 -4.37
CA ILE A 36 -7.77 -9.08 -4.15
C ILE A 36 -8.30 -10.51 -4.31
N GLU A 37 -7.65 -11.32 -5.14
CA GLU A 37 -7.97 -12.75 -5.30
C GLU A 37 -6.99 -13.63 -4.54
N GLN A 38 -5.72 -13.21 -4.46
CA GLN A 38 -4.63 -13.93 -3.79
C GLN A 38 -3.67 -12.96 -3.12
N LEU A 39 -3.05 -13.39 -2.03
CA LEU A 39 -2.03 -12.61 -1.33
C LEU A 39 -0.91 -13.48 -0.76
N ARG A 40 0.20 -12.85 -0.42
CA ARG A 40 1.32 -13.41 0.32
C ARG A 40 1.62 -12.53 1.52
N PHE A 41 2.06 -13.14 2.61
CA PHE A 41 2.50 -12.42 3.81
C PHE A 41 4.01 -12.18 3.79
N CYS A 42 4.39 -11.02 4.30
CA CYS A 42 5.75 -10.60 4.61
C CYS A 42 5.76 -9.96 6.01
N ASN A 43 6.82 -9.26 6.39
CA ASN A 43 7.07 -8.82 7.77
C ASN A 43 6.88 -7.32 7.97
N SER A 44 6.74 -6.56 6.88
CA SER A 44 6.54 -5.11 6.94
C SER A 44 5.85 -4.56 5.70
N GLY A 45 5.33 -3.33 5.81
CA GLY A 45 4.86 -2.60 4.64
C GLY A 45 5.95 -2.30 3.61
N THR A 46 7.22 -2.20 4.03
CA THR A 46 8.35 -2.03 3.10
C THR A 46 8.60 -3.28 2.27
N GLU A 47 8.46 -4.47 2.86
CA GLU A 47 8.56 -5.72 2.10
C GLU A 47 7.37 -5.88 1.16
N ALA A 48 6.15 -5.54 1.61
CA ALA A 48 4.95 -5.62 0.78
C ALA A 48 5.07 -4.81 -0.52
N THR A 49 5.50 -3.54 -0.42
CA THR A 49 5.68 -2.66 -1.59
C THR A 49 6.85 -3.09 -2.46
N MET A 50 7.95 -3.55 -1.84
CA MET A 50 9.11 -4.10 -2.55
C MET A 50 8.74 -5.31 -3.41
N ASP A 51 8.01 -6.26 -2.83
CA ASP A 51 7.62 -7.50 -3.50
C ASP A 51 6.52 -7.27 -4.54
N ALA A 52 5.57 -6.38 -4.28
CA ALA A 52 4.56 -5.97 -5.26
C ALA A 52 5.20 -5.33 -6.50
N LEU A 53 6.18 -4.44 -6.33
CA LEU A 53 6.89 -3.82 -7.45
C LEU A 53 7.76 -4.83 -8.21
N ARG A 54 8.41 -5.77 -7.53
CA ARG A 54 9.15 -6.87 -8.18
C ARG A 54 8.22 -7.72 -9.03
N LEU A 55 7.05 -8.06 -8.47
CA LEU A 55 6.03 -8.86 -9.16
C LEU A 55 5.49 -8.13 -10.39
N ALA A 56 5.22 -6.83 -10.27
CA ALA A 56 4.73 -6.03 -11.39
C ALA A 56 5.74 -5.96 -12.55
N ARG A 57 7.04 -5.78 -12.24
CA ARG A 57 8.11 -5.83 -13.24
C ARG A 57 8.17 -7.18 -13.95
N ALA A 58 8.07 -8.28 -13.20
CA ALA A 58 8.09 -9.62 -13.78
C ALA A 58 6.87 -9.90 -14.66
N HIS A 59 5.69 -9.40 -14.27
CA HIS A 59 4.46 -9.59 -15.03
C HIS A 59 4.45 -8.81 -16.34
N VAL A 60 4.85 -7.53 -16.30
CA VAL A 60 4.79 -6.65 -17.47
C VAL A 60 6.05 -6.75 -18.35
N GLY A 61 7.18 -7.15 -17.76
CA GLY A 61 8.47 -7.27 -18.47
C GLY A 61 9.16 -5.92 -18.71
N ARG A 62 8.93 -4.94 -17.83
CA ARG A 62 9.44 -3.56 -17.96
C ARG A 62 10.17 -3.14 -16.68
N ASP A 63 11.20 -2.30 -16.79
CA ASP A 63 12.09 -1.95 -15.67
C ASP A 63 11.59 -0.78 -14.83
N LYS A 64 10.98 0.23 -15.46
CA LYS A 64 10.64 1.47 -14.78
C LYS A 64 9.34 1.34 -13.99
N ILE A 65 9.24 2.14 -12.94
CA ILE A 65 8.00 2.34 -12.20
C ILE A 65 7.74 3.84 -12.08
N VAL A 66 6.47 4.20 -11.91
CA VAL A 66 6.07 5.55 -11.51
C VAL A 66 5.64 5.52 -10.05
N LYS A 67 6.10 6.50 -9.28
CA LYS A 67 5.70 6.75 -7.90
C LYS A 67 5.12 8.16 -7.80
N ILE A 68 4.11 8.35 -6.97
CA ILE A 68 3.58 9.68 -6.69
C ILE A 68 4.54 10.51 -5.81
N GLU A 69 4.77 11.78 -6.15
CA GLU A 69 5.58 12.69 -5.32
C GLU A 69 4.97 12.85 -3.93
N GLY A 70 5.81 12.93 -2.89
CA GLY A 70 5.31 13.13 -1.51
C GLY A 70 4.85 11.86 -0.82
N SER A 71 4.58 10.78 -1.58
CA SER A 71 4.23 9.48 -1.00
C SER A 71 5.44 8.78 -0.36
N TYR A 72 5.20 7.87 0.58
CA TYR A 72 6.22 6.99 1.14
C TYR A 72 5.70 5.55 1.20
N HIS A 73 6.44 4.68 0.50
CA HIS A 73 6.14 3.26 0.31
C HIS A 73 7.16 2.36 1.03
N GLY A 74 7.77 2.85 2.11
CA GLY A 74 8.86 2.16 2.79
C GLY A 74 10.25 2.65 2.40
N HIS A 75 11.27 2.00 2.94
CA HIS A 75 12.67 2.45 2.85
C HIS A 75 13.55 1.58 1.94
N HIS A 76 12.95 0.81 1.03
CA HIS A 76 13.70 0.11 0.00
C HIS A 76 14.04 1.06 -1.17
N ASP A 77 15.20 0.85 -1.78
CA ASP A 77 15.82 1.81 -2.71
C ASP A 77 14.88 2.31 -3.81
N THR A 78 14.06 1.42 -4.40
CA THR A 78 13.17 1.75 -5.53
C THR A 78 12.19 2.88 -5.23
N VAL A 79 11.67 2.96 -4.00
CA VAL A 79 10.62 3.92 -3.64
C VAL A 79 11.12 5.04 -2.72
N LEU A 80 12.38 4.98 -2.29
CA LEU A 80 13.02 6.01 -1.47
C LEU A 80 13.49 7.20 -2.34
N ILE A 81 12.63 7.60 -3.29
CA ILE A 81 12.79 8.66 -4.28
C ILE A 81 11.60 9.62 -4.15
N SER A 82 11.90 10.92 -4.12
CA SER A 82 10.96 12.05 -4.03
C SER A 82 9.88 11.86 -2.95
N THR A 83 10.29 11.38 -1.77
CA THR A 83 9.42 11.30 -0.59
C THR A 83 9.13 12.68 -0.01
N LYS A 84 10.16 13.50 0.21
CA LYS A 84 10.06 14.89 0.66
C LYS A 84 11.22 15.69 0.05
N PRO A 85 11.26 15.86 -1.29
CA PRO A 85 12.31 16.65 -1.92
C PRO A 85 12.26 18.10 -1.42
N SER A 86 13.40 18.79 -1.43
CA SER A 86 13.38 20.24 -1.21
C SER A 86 12.69 20.93 -2.39
N ARG A 87 12.14 22.13 -2.18
CA ARG A 87 11.44 22.87 -3.24
C ARG A 87 12.31 23.12 -4.46
N GLU A 88 13.62 23.35 -4.24
CA GLU A 88 14.59 23.58 -5.29
C GLU A 88 14.89 22.30 -6.09
N ALA A 89 14.80 21.13 -5.45
CA ALA A 89 15.08 19.84 -6.07
C ALA A 89 13.84 19.22 -6.73
N ALA A 90 12.64 19.53 -6.25
CA ALA A 90 11.37 18.92 -6.68
C ALA A 90 11.10 19.09 -8.18
N GLY A 91 11.52 20.21 -8.78
CA GLY A 91 11.26 20.49 -10.19
C GLY A 91 9.85 21.04 -10.44
N PRO A 92 9.41 21.07 -11.71
CA PRO A 92 8.06 21.51 -12.08
C PRO A 92 6.96 20.65 -11.43
N ALA A 93 5.82 21.27 -11.09
CA ALA A 93 4.71 20.57 -10.41
C ALA A 93 4.05 19.49 -11.30
N ASP A 94 3.95 19.74 -12.60
CA ASP A 94 3.42 18.82 -13.62
C ASP A 94 4.43 17.75 -14.05
N ARG A 95 5.72 17.94 -13.71
CA ARG A 95 6.80 17.03 -14.08
C ARG A 95 7.89 16.99 -13.00
N PRO A 96 7.61 16.36 -11.84
CA PRO A 96 8.56 16.35 -10.74
C PRO A 96 9.84 15.58 -11.08
N ASN A 97 10.95 16.03 -10.50
CA ASN A 97 12.24 15.35 -10.61
C ASN A 97 12.28 14.10 -9.72
N SER A 98 13.00 13.08 -10.18
CA SER A 98 13.40 11.95 -9.33
C SER A 98 14.55 12.37 -8.39
N VAL A 99 14.26 12.53 -7.10
CA VAL A 99 15.22 13.01 -6.09
C VAL A 99 15.43 11.93 -5.02
N PRO A 100 16.61 11.30 -4.93
CA PRO A 100 16.88 10.32 -3.87
C PRO A 100 16.72 10.93 -2.48
N ALA A 101 15.96 10.26 -1.60
CA ALA A 101 15.74 10.74 -0.23
C ALA A 101 16.86 10.33 0.74
N SER A 102 17.78 9.46 0.31
CA SER A 102 18.95 9.04 1.09
C SER A 102 20.19 8.89 0.20
N LYS A 103 21.37 9.06 0.80
CA LYS A 103 22.63 8.61 0.21
C LYS A 103 22.65 7.08 0.15
N GLY A 104 23.49 6.53 -0.73
CA GLY A 104 23.67 5.08 -0.90
C GLY A 104 22.73 4.45 -1.93
N ILE A 105 21.73 5.18 -2.43
CA ILE A 105 20.86 4.73 -3.51
C ILE A 105 21.62 4.84 -4.84
N PRO A 106 21.80 3.74 -5.61
CA PRO A 106 22.47 3.78 -6.91
C PRO A 106 21.74 4.67 -7.93
N SER A 107 22.49 5.25 -8.86
CA SER A 107 21.92 6.07 -9.95
C SER A 107 20.90 5.31 -10.79
N ASP A 108 21.12 4.02 -11.01
CA ASP A 108 20.23 3.21 -11.83
C ASP A 108 18.86 3.00 -11.18
N VAL A 109 18.81 2.97 -9.84
CA VAL A 109 17.53 2.96 -9.11
C VAL A 109 16.79 4.26 -9.35
N LYS A 110 17.47 5.41 -9.22
CA LYS A 110 16.90 6.72 -9.53
C LYS A 110 16.37 6.78 -10.97
N ASN A 111 17.13 6.25 -11.93
CA ASN A 111 16.76 6.27 -13.36
C ASN A 111 15.58 5.36 -13.71
N ASN A 112 15.25 4.41 -12.83
CA ASN A 112 14.13 3.47 -13.01
C ASN A 112 12.93 3.79 -12.11
N THR A 113 12.93 4.95 -11.45
CA THR A 113 11.81 5.47 -10.67
C THR A 113 11.45 6.86 -11.16
N ILE A 114 10.36 6.93 -11.92
CA ILE A 114 9.78 8.17 -12.44
C ILE A 114 8.80 8.71 -11.39
N ILE A 115 8.69 10.03 -11.29
CA ILE A 115 7.82 10.69 -10.33
C ILE A 115 6.68 11.40 -11.05
N ALA A 116 5.45 11.19 -10.57
CA ALA A 116 4.26 11.88 -11.04
C ALA A 116 3.61 12.66 -9.89
N PRO A 117 2.93 13.78 -10.16
CA PRO A 117 2.17 14.51 -9.15
C PRO A 117 0.93 13.73 -8.67
N PHE A 118 0.51 14.01 -7.44
CA PHE A 118 -0.79 13.55 -6.92
C PHE A 118 -1.91 14.46 -7.43
N ASN A 119 -3.13 13.93 -7.57
CA ASN A 119 -4.31 14.63 -8.10
C ASN A 119 -4.22 15.16 -9.55
N ASP A 120 -3.19 14.80 -10.31
CA ASP A 120 -3.06 15.19 -11.73
C ASP A 120 -2.84 13.95 -12.61
N ALA A 121 -3.95 13.36 -13.06
CA ALA A 121 -3.94 12.19 -13.93
C ALA A 121 -3.55 12.52 -15.38
N GLU A 122 -3.67 13.78 -15.80
CA GLU A 122 -3.25 14.23 -17.13
C GLU A 122 -1.72 14.29 -17.21
N ALA A 123 -1.06 14.83 -16.18
CA ALA A 123 0.39 14.77 -16.05
C ALA A 123 0.91 13.34 -16.07
N LEU A 124 0.22 12.41 -15.37
CA LEU A 124 0.57 11.00 -15.44
C LEU A 124 0.45 10.43 -16.87
N ASP A 125 -0.62 10.76 -17.59
CA ASP A 125 -0.82 10.30 -18.97
C ASP A 125 0.30 10.77 -19.90
N HIS A 126 0.71 12.04 -19.76
CA HIS A 126 1.86 12.60 -20.46
C HIS A 126 3.16 11.87 -20.10
N ILE A 127 3.42 11.64 -18.81
CA ILE A 127 4.61 10.91 -18.33
C ILE A 127 4.65 9.49 -18.90
N LEU A 128 3.53 8.76 -18.88
CA LEU A 128 3.48 7.40 -19.42
C LEU A 128 3.64 7.37 -20.94
N THR A 129 3.14 8.39 -21.65
CA THR A 129 3.34 8.55 -23.09
C THR A 129 4.82 8.81 -23.43
N GLU A 130 5.52 9.65 -22.65
CA GLU A 130 6.96 9.89 -22.83
C GLU A 130 7.80 8.63 -22.56
N HIS A 131 7.30 7.71 -21.75
CA HIS A 131 7.94 6.45 -21.35
C HIS A 131 7.20 5.22 -21.87
N GLU A 132 6.59 5.34 -23.06
CA GLU A 132 5.77 4.28 -23.65
C GLU A 132 6.56 2.96 -23.73
N GLY A 133 5.98 1.89 -23.18
CA GLY A 133 6.61 0.57 -23.16
C GLY A 133 7.73 0.37 -22.13
N GLU A 134 8.07 1.37 -21.31
CA GLU A 134 9.15 1.29 -20.31
C GLU A 134 8.67 1.07 -18.87
N VAL A 135 7.41 1.40 -18.57
CA VAL A 135 6.85 1.41 -17.21
C VAL A 135 6.03 0.16 -16.92
N ALA A 136 6.38 -0.55 -15.84
CA ALA A 136 5.66 -1.74 -15.36
C ALA A 136 4.50 -1.40 -14.43
N ALA A 137 4.67 -0.42 -13.54
CA ALA A 137 3.67 -0.09 -12.53
C ALA A 137 3.65 1.39 -12.16
N VAL A 138 2.46 1.84 -11.75
CA VAL A 138 2.27 3.04 -10.94
C VAL A 138 1.92 2.61 -9.52
N ILE A 139 2.69 3.06 -8.53
CA ILE A 139 2.38 2.87 -7.10
C ILE A 139 1.96 4.19 -6.47
N THR A 140 0.85 4.15 -5.72
CA THR A 140 0.30 5.34 -5.04
C THR A 140 -0.23 5.00 -3.66
N GLU A 141 -0.14 5.94 -2.72
CA GLU A 141 -1.02 5.94 -1.55
C GLU A 141 -2.37 6.52 -2.02
N PRO A 142 -3.50 5.80 -1.88
CA PRO A 142 -4.80 6.30 -2.34
C PRO A 142 -5.23 7.60 -1.64
N VAL A 143 -4.76 7.80 -0.42
CA VAL A 143 -4.78 9.06 0.34
C VAL A 143 -3.35 9.29 0.81
N LEU A 144 -2.73 10.41 0.44
CA LEU A 144 -1.39 10.70 0.96
C LEU A 144 -1.48 10.98 2.45
N MET A 145 -0.70 10.29 3.28
CA MET A 145 -0.65 10.57 4.72
C MET A 145 0.76 10.89 5.26
N ASN A 146 1.77 11.03 4.39
CA ASN A 146 3.16 11.31 4.79
C ASN A 146 3.54 12.80 4.70
N VAL A 147 2.73 13.59 3.99
CA VAL A 147 2.89 15.03 3.76
C VAL A 147 1.69 15.80 4.32
N GLY A 148 1.13 15.33 5.43
CA GLY A 148 -0.23 15.67 5.88
C GLY A 148 -1.24 14.66 5.33
N ILE A 149 -2.54 14.92 5.52
CA ILE A 149 -3.63 14.14 4.92
C ILE A 149 -4.08 14.88 3.67
N VAL A 150 -3.76 14.35 2.49
CA VAL A 150 -4.20 14.88 1.20
C VAL A 150 -5.15 13.87 0.57
N LEU A 151 -6.42 14.24 0.48
CA LEU A 151 -7.46 13.40 -0.11
C LEU A 151 -7.34 13.40 -1.64
N PRO A 152 -7.69 12.28 -2.30
CA PRO A 152 -7.84 12.29 -3.74
C PRO A 152 -8.97 13.24 -4.13
N GLU A 153 -8.73 14.05 -5.15
CA GLU A 153 -9.78 14.88 -5.75
C GLU A 153 -10.87 14.00 -6.40
N GLU A 154 -12.06 14.59 -6.58
CA GLU A 154 -13.18 13.88 -7.18
C GLU A 154 -12.79 13.33 -8.56
N GLY A 155 -12.98 12.02 -8.75
CA GLY A 155 -12.64 11.34 -9.99
C GLY A 155 -11.16 11.02 -10.19
N TYR A 156 -10.23 11.54 -9.39
CA TYR A 156 -8.78 11.33 -9.60
C TYR A 156 -8.39 9.85 -9.63
N LEU A 157 -8.78 9.06 -8.62
CA LEU A 157 -8.41 7.63 -8.58
C LEU A 157 -9.01 6.83 -9.74
N LYS A 158 -10.20 7.23 -10.22
CA LYS A 158 -10.82 6.62 -11.40
C LYS A 158 -10.01 6.96 -12.66
N SER A 159 -9.66 8.23 -12.86
CA SER A 159 -8.82 8.67 -13.98
C SER A 159 -7.45 8.01 -13.95
N LEU A 160 -6.85 7.86 -12.76
CA LEU A 160 -5.59 7.13 -12.55
C LEU A 160 -5.67 5.68 -13.04
N ARG A 161 -6.76 4.97 -12.70
CA ARG A 161 -7.01 3.61 -13.18
C ARG A 161 -7.21 3.55 -14.70
N GLU A 162 -7.93 4.50 -15.27
CA GLU A 162 -8.15 4.56 -16.72
C GLU A 162 -6.84 4.83 -17.47
N VAL A 163 -6.02 5.76 -17.01
CA VAL A 163 -4.68 6.06 -17.55
C VAL A 163 -3.79 4.83 -17.49
N THR A 164 -3.63 4.21 -16.31
CA THR A 164 -2.77 3.02 -16.17
C THR A 164 -3.21 1.87 -17.09
N ARG A 165 -4.51 1.65 -17.25
CA ARG A 165 -5.04 0.61 -18.14
C ARG A 165 -4.79 0.92 -19.62
N ARG A 166 -4.85 2.18 -20.05
CA ARG A 166 -4.54 2.58 -21.44
C ARG A 166 -3.09 2.31 -21.85
N HIS A 167 -2.16 2.37 -20.90
CA HIS A 167 -0.71 2.20 -21.13
C HIS A 167 -0.19 0.80 -20.81
N ASP A 168 -1.08 -0.15 -20.51
CA ASP A 168 -0.73 -1.50 -20.05
C ASP A 168 0.23 -1.49 -18.84
N VAL A 169 -0.05 -0.59 -17.88
CA VAL A 169 0.71 -0.42 -16.63
C VAL A 169 -0.12 -0.92 -15.45
N LEU A 170 0.49 -1.66 -14.53
CA LEU A 170 -0.21 -2.11 -13.33
C LEU A 170 -0.41 -0.96 -12.34
N LEU A 171 -1.60 -0.87 -11.74
CA LEU A 171 -1.88 0.04 -10.65
C LEU A 171 -1.70 -0.67 -9.31
N ILE A 172 -0.83 -0.13 -8.46
CA ILE A 172 -0.57 -0.64 -7.11
C ILE A 172 -1.07 0.37 -6.08
N PHE A 173 -2.03 -0.04 -5.25
CA PHE A 173 -2.44 0.74 -4.08
C PHE A 173 -1.61 0.37 -2.87
N ASP A 174 -0.86 1.33 -2.32
CA ASP A 174 -0.25 1.20 -1.02
C ASP A 174 -1.27 1.59 0.07
N GLU A 175 -1.93 0.57 0.60
CA GLU A 175 -2.91 0.66 1.67
C GLU A 175 -2.31 0.28 3.04
N VAL A 176 -1.00 0.40 3.20
CA VAL A 176 -0.31 0.15 4.47
C VAL A 176 -0.83 1.06 5.60
N LYS A 177 -1.42 2.22 5.28
CA LYS A 177 -2.05 3.13 6.26
C LYS A 177 -3.56 3.17 6.15
N THR A 178 -4.09 3.29 4.93
CA THR A 178 -5.54 3.37 4.70
C THR A 178 -6.19 2.06 5.13
N GLY A 179 -5.89 0.94 4.46
CA GLY A 179 -6.19 -0.44 4.88
C GLY A 179 -7.51 -0.60 5.63
N VAL A 180 -7.53 -1.46 6.66
CA VAL A 180 -8.71 -1.61 7.53
C VAL A 180 -8.93 -0.42 8.47
N THR A 181 -8.22 0.69 8.29
CA THR A 181 -8.34 1.87 9.18
C THR A 181 -9.41 2.83 8.68
N VAL A 182 -9.46 3.05 7.35
CA VAL A 182 -10.41 4.01 6.74
C VAL A 182 -11.79 3.40 6.52
N ALA A 183 -11.84 2.10 6.23
CA ALA A 183 -13.05 1.33 6.10
C ALA A 183 -12.75 -0.17 6.27
N PRO A 184 -13.73 -1.02 6.62
CA PRO A 184 -13.54 -2.46 6.82
C PRO A 184 -12.84 -3.20 5.67
N GLY A 185 -13.03 -2.75 4.43
CA GLY A 185 -12.47 -3.32 3.21
C GLY A 185 -11.43 -2.45 2.50
N GLY A 186 -10.87 -1.43 3.16
CA GLY A 186 -9.88 -0.56 2.52
C GLY A 186 -10.47 0.69 1.88
N ILE A 187 -9.60 1.46 1.23
CA ILE A 187 -10.01 2.69 0.54
C ILE A 187 -11.02 2.40 -0.57
N THR A 188 -11.02 1.20 -1.13
CA THR A 188 -11.88 0.81 -2.26
C THR A 188 -13.36 0.78 -1.89
N GLU A 189 -13.70 0.66 -0.60
CA GLU A 189 -15.09 0.85 -0.13
C GLU A 189 -15.55 2.32 -0.23
N LEU A 190 -14.62 3.27 -0.07
CA LEU A 190 -14.91 4.71 -0.12
C LEU A 190 -14.75 5.27 -1.54
N TYR A 191 -13.79 4.74 -2.30
CA TYR A 191 -13.46 5.14 -3.66
C TYR A 191 -13.38 3.87 -4.54
N PRO A 192 -14.49 3.46 -5.19
CA PRO A 192 -14.59 2.17 -5.87
C PRO A 192 -13.74 2.13 -7.15
N VAL A 193 -12.47 1.79 -6.96
CA VAL A 193 -11.45 1.66 -8.00
C VAL A 193 -10.68 0.37 -7.75
N GLU A 194 -10.49 -0.41 -8.81
CA GLU A 194 -9.82 -1.72 -8.74
C GLU A 194 -8.33 -1.60 -9.10
N PRO A 195 -7.41 -1.62 -8.11
CA PRO A 195 -5.99 -1.76 -8.40
C PRO A 195 -5.67 -3.19 -8.86
N ASP A 196 -4.56 -3.35 -9.56
CA ASP A 196 -4.05 -4.68 -9.94
C ASP A 196 -3.39 -5.41 -8.77
N LEU A 197 -2.74 -4.64 -7.89
CA LEU A 197 -2.11 -5.10 -6.66
C LEU A 197 -2.37 -4.12 -5.52
N ILE A 198 -2.31 -4.62 -4.29
CA ILE A 198 -2.40 -3.83 -3.06
C ILE A 198 -1.34 -4.27 -2.07
N CYS A 199 -0.85 -3.31 -1.29
CA CYS A 199 0.09 -3.52 -0.20
C CYS A 199 -0.59 -3.16 1.13
N LEU A 200 -0.47 -4.04 2.13
CA LEU A 200 -1.11 -3.91 3.44
C LEU A 200 -0.09 -4.17 4.55
N ALA A 201 -0.24 -3.52 5.69
CA ALA A 201 0.53 -3.76 6.92
C ALA A 201 -0.18 -3.06 8.10
N LYS A 202 0.56 -2.71 9.15
CA LYS A 202 0.08 -1.93 10.30
C LYS A 202 -1.19 -2.52 10.94
N SER A 203 -2.36 -1.96 10.63
CA SER A 203 -3.64 -2.28 11.27
C SER A 203 -4.03 -3.73 11.07
N ILE A 204 -3.61 -4.38 9.99
CA ILE A 204 -3.87 -5.82 9.76
C ILE A 204 -3.15 -6.74 10.76
N GLY A 205 -2.17 -6.23 11.52
CA GLY A 205 -1.32 -7.03 12.41
C GLY A 205 -1.61 -6.92 13.89
N GLY A 206 -2.53 -6.04 14.30
CA GLY A 206 -2.81 -5.83 15.73
C GLY A 206 -1.58 -5.41 16.54
N GLY A 207 -0.60 -4.74 15.91
CA GLY A 207 0.66 -4.36 16.55
C GLY A 207 1.79 -5.38 16.42
N MET A 208 1.55 -6.56 15.83
CA MET A 208 2.62 -7.49 15.46
C MET A 208 3.25 -7.14 14.09
N PRO A 209 4.55 -7.42 13.87
CA PRO A 209 5.18 -7.25 12.56
C PRO A 209 4.49 -8.13 11.51
N ILE A 210 3.91 -7.48 10.50
CA ILE A 210 3.26 -8.12 9.36
C ILE A 210 3.24 -7.13 8.20
N GLY A 211 3.38 -7.67 7.00
CA GLY A 211 2.95 -7.05 5.76
C GLY A 211 2.23 -8.09 4.91
N ALA A 212 1.51 -7.63 3.90
CA ALA A 212 0.96 -8.47 2.87
C ALA A 212 0.91 -7.71 1.55
N PHE A 213 1.09 -8.43 0.46
CA PHE A 213 0.81 -7.91 -0.87
C PHE A 213 -0.02 -8.94 -1.63
N GLY A 214 -0.92 -8.47 -2.49
CA GLY A 214 -1.85 -9.34 -3.19
C GLY A 214 -2.58 -8.62 -4.31
N GLY A 215 -3.33 -9.36 -5.11
CA GLY A 215 -4.14 -8.81 -6.19
C GLY A 215 -4.61 -9.89 -7.13
N ARG A 216 -4.61 -9.58 -8.43
CA ARG A 216 -5.07 -10.48 -9.50
C ARG A 216 -4.26 -11.77 -9.56
N THR A 217 -4.94 -12.88 -9.80
CA THR A 217 -4.34 -14.23 -9.87
C THR A 217 -3.28 -14.34 -10.96
N ASP A 218 -3.48 -13.69 -12.11
CA ASP A 218 -2.56 -13.74 -13.25
C ASP A 218 -1.27 -12.96 -13.02
N VAL A 219 -1.26 -12.01 -12.09
CA VAL A 219 -0.06 -11.32 -11.60
C VAL A 219 0.60 -12.16 -10.50
N MET A 220 -0.18 -12.66 -9.53
CA MET A 220 0.35 -13.46 -8.41
C MET A 220 0.93 -14.82 -8.83
N ARG A 221 0.52 -15.39 -9.97
CA ARG A 221 1.02 -16.69 -10.46
C ARG A 221 2.53 -16.73 -10.74
N HIS A 222 3.17 -15.58 -11.01
CA HIS A 222 4.62 -15.53 -11.24
C HIS A 222 5.42 -16.03 -10.03
N ILE A 223 4.87 -15.92 -8.80
CA ILE A 223 5.46 -16.52 -7.59
C ILE A 223 5.26 -18.04 -7.60
N ASN A 224 4.08 -18.51 -8.01
CA ASN A 224 3.75 -19.93 -8.04
C ASN A 224 4.54 -20.70 -9.12
N HIS A 225 4.94 -20.02 -10.19
CA HIS A 225 5.80 -20.56 -11.26
C HIS A 225 7.30 -20.40 -10.97
N GLU A 226 7.67 -19.90 -9.78
CA GLU A 226 9.07 -19.68 -9.36
C GLU A 226 9.84 -18.66 -10.23
N GLU A 227 9.13 -17.85 -11.02
CA GLU A 227 9.70 -16.76 -11.82
C GLU A 227 10.03 -15.53 -10.95
N VAL A 228 9.27 -15.33 -9.87
CA VAL A 228 9.52 -14.33 -8.83
C VAL A 228 9.75 -15.02 -7.49
N VAL A 229 10.98 -14.91 -6.98
CA VAL A 229 11.34 -15.45 -5.67
C VAL A 229 10.77 -14.55 -4.57
N HIS A 230 9.95 -15.14 -3.69
CA HIS A 230 9.47 -14.52 -2.47
C HIS A 230 9.69 -15.47 -1.30
N LEU A 231 10.63 -15.11 -0.43
CA LEU A 231 11.07 -15.88 0.72
C LEU A 231 11.09 -14.98 1.95
N GLY A 232 11.01 -15.58 3.13
CA GLY A 232 11.23 -14.88 4.38
C GLY A 232 11.03 -15.81 5.57
N THR A 233 12.01 -15.84 6.48
CA THR A 233 12.01 -16.73 7.64
C THR A 233 10.76 -16.58 8.50
N PHE A 234 10.26 -15.35 8.62
CA PHE A 234 9.13 -15.01 9.49
C PHE A 234 7.82 -14.76 8.74
N ASN A 235 7.82 -14.96 7.40
CA ASN A 235 6.62 -14.81 6.59
C ASN A 235 5.55 -15.80 7.09
N GLY A 236 4.37 -15.28 7.41
CA GLY A 236 3.28 -16.11 7.90
C GLY A 236 3.50 -16.73 9.29
N ASN A 237 4.39 -16.18 10.12
CA ASN A 237 4.66 -16.74 11.46
C ASN A 237 3.37 -16.79 12.32
N PRO A 238 3.18 -17.84 13.14
CA PRO A 238 1.94 -18.05 13.89
C PRO A 238 1.51 -16.87 14.78
N MET A 239 2.46 -16.12 15.35
CA MET A 239 2.13 -14.98 16.21
C MET A 239 1.48 -13.84 15.42
N SER A 240 2.07 -13.46 14.29
CA SER A 240 1.51 -12.42 13.42
C SER A 240 0.20 -12.86 12.78
N MET A 241 0.09 -14.13 12.36
CA MET A 241 -1.16 -14.65 11.78
C MET A 241 -2.30 -14.65 12.80
N ARG A 242 -2.04 -15.13 14.02
CA ARG A 242 -3.03 -15.12 15.11
C ARG A 242 -3.46 -13.70 15.46
N ALA A 243 -2.49 -12.78 15.57
CA ALA A 243 -2.77 -11.38 15.87
C ALA A 243 -3.66 -10.76 14.81
N GLY A 244 -3.29 -10.90 13.53
CA GLY A 244 -4.06 -10.35 12.43
C GLY A 244 -5.47 -10.93 12.35
N LEU A 245 -5.62 -12.25 12.52
CA LEU A 245 -6.93 -12.89 12.49
C LEU A 245 -7.86 -12.34 13.58
N VAL A 246 -7.37 -12.25 14.82
CA VAL A 246 -8.15 -11.68 15.94
C VAL A 246 -8.42 -10.20 15.71
N THR A 247 -7.45 -9.45 15.21
CA THR A 247 -7.59 -8.02 14.96
C THR A 247 -8.66 -7.75 13.90
N LEU A 248 -8.65 -8.45 12.77
CA LEU A 248 -9.67 -8.25 11.74
C LEU A 248 -11.04 -8.74 12.20
N THR A 249 -11.12 -9.93 12.80
CA THR A 249 -12.42 -10.57 13.09
C THR A 249 -13.10 -10.10 14.38
N GLN A 250 -12.35 -9.57 15.36
CA GLN A 250 -12.89 -9.23 16.68
C GLN A 250 -12.68 -7.77 17.08
N ILE A 251 -11.71 -7.06 16.50
CA ILE A 251 -11.41 -5.66 16.84
C ILE A 251 -11.95 -4.72 15.75
N PHE A 252 -11.57 -4.95 14.50
CA PHE A 252 -12.03 -4.18 13.34
C PHE A 252 -13.39 -4.69 12.82
N THR A 253 -14.37 -4.75 13.72
CA THR A 253 -15.77 -5.05 13.39
C THR A 253 -16.46 -3.82 12.80
N LEU A 254 -17.63 -4.00 12.17
CA LEU A 254 -18.41 -2.88 11.62
C LEU A 254 -18.82 -1.88 12.72
N GLU A 255 -19.22 -2.38 13.88
CA GLU A 255 -19.59 -1.56 15.04
C GLU A 255 -18.40 -0.74 15.55
N ALA A 256 -17.22 -1.36 15.67
CA ALA A 256 -16.01 -0.67 16.11
C ALA A 256 -15.59 0.44 15.13
N HIS A 257 -15.72 0.21 13.82
CA HIS A 257 -15.48 1.25 12.81
C HIS A 257 -16.46 2.40 12.97
N ALA A 258 -17.76 2.12 13.03
CA ALA A 258 -18.78 3.17 13.19
C ALA A 258 -18.51 4.03 14.43
N HIS A 259 -18.21 3.40 15.56
CA HIS A 259 -17.86 4.11 16.79
C HIS A 259 -16.58 4.97 16.64
N ALA A 260 -15.52 4.42 16.02
CA ALA A 260 -14.28 5.15 15.80
C ALA A 260 -14.47 6.35 14.85
N THR A 261 -15.29 6.19 13.79
CA THR A 261 -15.65 7.27 12.88
C THR A 261 -16.42 8.38 13.59
N ASP A 262 -17.38 8.03 14.44
CA ASP A 262 -18.13 9.02 15.23
C ASP A 262 -17.23 9.81 16.18
N LEU A 263 -16.29 9.14 16.85
CA LEU A 263 -15.29 9.80 17.70
C LEU A 263 -14.37 10.70 16.89
N SER A 264 -13.91 10.24 15.71
CA SER A 264 -13.08 11.04 14.81
C SER A 264 -13.82 12.30 14.34
N LYS A 265 -15.12 12.19 14.06
CA LYS A 265 -15.96 13.33 13.66
C LYS A 265 -16.11 14.33 14.80
N GLN A 266 -16.43 13.87 16.02
CA GLN A 266 -16.52 14.73 17.19
C GLN A 266 -15.21 15.48 17.46
N LEU A 267 -14.07 14.80 17.32
CA LEU A 267 -12.76 15.42 17.48
C LEU A 267 -12.51 16.51 16.43
N ALA A 268 -12.80 16.20 15.16
CA ALA A 268 -12.62 17.16 14.06
C ALA A 268 -13.54 18.39 14.21
N GLU A 269 -14.81 18.18 14.53
CA GLU A 269 -15.78 19.26 14.80
C GLU A 269 -15.34 20.13 15.99
N GLY A 270 -14.79 19.52 17.04
CA GLY A 270 -14.22 20.24 18.18
C GLY A 270 -13.03 21.11 17.79
N TYR A 271 -12.12 20.61 16.96
CA TYR A 271 -11.00 21.41 16.45
C TYR A 271 -11.46 22.58 15.58
N VAL A 272 -12.41 22.34 14.67
CA VAL A 272 -12.98 23.40 13.82
C VAL A 272 -13.64 24.48 14.69
N GLY A 273 -14.44 24.09 15.68
CA GLY A 273 -15.10 25.05 16.57
C GLY A 273 -14.12 25.94 17.34
N ILE A 274 -12.98 25.39 17.80
CA ILE A 274 -11.93 26.18 18.47
C ILE A 274 -11.26 27.14 17.47
N ILE A 275 -10.95 26.68 16.26
CA ILE A 275 -10.34 27.53 15.23
C ILE A 275 -11.26 28.71 14.90
N GLU A 276 -12.56 28.45 14.75
CA GLU A 276 -13.58 29.48 14.50
C GLU A 276 -13.76 30.43 15.69
N GLU A 277 -13.71 29.94 16.94
CA GLU A 277 -13.82 30.78 18.15
C GLU A 277 -12.67 31.79 18.27
N TYR A 278 -11.45 31.38 17.87
CA TYR A 278 -10.23 32.16 18.06
C TYR A 278 -9.69 32.82 16.77
N ASP A 279 -10.39 32.74 15.64
CA ASP A 279 -9.99 33.32 14.33
C ASP A 279 -8.56 32.91 13.92
N MET A 280 -8.26 31.61 14.04
CA MET A 280 -6.95 31.01 13.77
C MET A 280 -6.75 30.55 12.32
#